data_AF-A0A0E3Y617-F1
#
_entry.id   AF-A0A0E3Y617-F1
#
_cell.length_a   1.000
_cell.length_b   1.000
_cell.length_c   1.000
_cell.angle_alpha   90.00
_cell.angle_beta   90.00
_cell.angle_gamma   90.00
#
_symmetry.space_group_name_H-M   'P 1'
#
loop_
_entity.id
_entity.type
_entity.pdbx_description
1 polymer ?
#
loop_
_entity_poly.entity_id
_entity_poly.type
_entity_poly.pdbx_seq_one_letter_code
_entity_poly.pdbx_strand_id
1 'polypeptide(L)'
;MLEVLYTLGEYTGVFPQKNKTDDYKNVLNILVVFYAAIGVFWFGVNVLMNSKATLLDMVDAIYTMESECSLLYYYMISIHTRKPALKLYNDVTDFTTFGKPKTLEREETRICKIYKIIVGYGIVAPTVTNGFYLATYDWCMRSHRNDDDIQYCGYTFGIYYPYNFEKGVSFIIHTAINWYSFVFLSLVALTLVGYTICVARYLVLKIDHLNTMLSEVLKNDAVNRRELLKKCIRYHKHIISLVDGLNELHSMNNAPAIFLYSTIIGVCLFYLTNEYNTKAIALACGYIGGIFCLNFAGQMILEKSETVGVAAYNMEWYNADSSTAKDIMFIIIRSQVPLKYKAGPFGTMSLIFFGSILRGAYTYMTMQTDIKEK
;
A
#
# COMPACT_ATOMS: atom_id res chain seq x y z
N MET A 1 -15.15 10.09 11.07
CA MET A 1 -14.78 8.94 10.21
C MET A 1 -13.96 9.41 9.03
N LEU A 2 -14.54 10.25 8.16
CA LEU A 2 -13.82 11.05 7.17
C LEU A 2 -12.66 11.83 7.81
N GLU A 3 -12.84 12.38 9.02
CA GLU A 3 -11.79 13.16 9.69
C GLU A 3 -10.49 12.39 9.93
N VAL A 4 -10.47 11.12 10.35
CA VAL A 4 -9.18 10.47 10.63
C VAL A 4 -8.39 10.22 9.36
N LEU A 5 -9.07 9.75 8.31
CA LEU A 5 -8.45 9.50 7.01
C LEU A 5 -8.07 10.82 6.30
N TYR A 6 -8.91 11.84 6.44
CA TYR A 6 -8.69 13.17 5.88
C TYR A 6 -7.59 13.92 6.62
N THR A 7 -7.65 14.04 7.94
CA THR A 7 -6.62 14.70 8.78
C THR A 7 -5.27 14.02 8.65
N LEU A 8 -5.23 12.67 8.64
CA LEU A 8 -3.98 11.96 8.45
C LEU A 8 -3.47 12.07 7.00
N GLY A 9 -4.38 12.05 6.02
CA GLY A 9 -4.03 12.29 4.62
C GLY A 9 -3.53 13.72 4.39
N GLU A 10 -4.08 14.73 5.07
CA GLU A 10 -3.58 16.11 5.06
C GLU A 10 -2.21 16.22 5.73
N TYR A 11 -2.00 15.51 6.85
CA TYR A 11 -0.72 15.50 7.57
C TYR A 11 0.40 14.81 6.78
N THR A 12 0.10 13.66 6.16
CA THR A 12 1.04 12.89 5.34
C THR A 12 1.24 13.49 3.94
N GLY A 13 0.40 14.44 3.53
CA GLY A 13 0.43 15.07 2.20
C GLY A 13 -0.30 14.28 1.10
N VAL A 14 -0.91 13.14 1.43
CA VAL A 14 -1.74 12.31 0.55
C VAL A 14 -3.01 13.05 0.10
N PHE A 15 -3.55 13.95 0.94
CA PHE A 15 -4.62 14.87 0.56
C PHE A 15 -4.14 16.32 0.62
N PRO A 16 -4.68 17.22 -0.23
CA PRO A 16 -4.37 18.64 -0.13
C PRO A 16 -4.90 19.20 1.19
N GLN A 17 -4.06 20.02 1.85
CA GLN A 17 -4.43 20.73 3.08
C GLN A 17 -5.54 21.76 2.80
N LYS A 18 -6.52 21.87 3.70
CA LYS A 18 -7.58 22.90 3.65
C LYS A 18 -7.04 24.34 3.76
N ASN A 19 -5.96 24.56 4.51
CA ASN A 19 -5.39 25.90 4.75
C ASN A 19 -4.02 26.07 4.09
N LYS A 20 -3.84 27.15 3.33
CA LYS A 20 -2.54 27.52 2.71
C LYS A 20 -1.45 27.92 3.72
N THR A 21 -1.83 28.25 4.96
CA THR A 21 -0.90 28.65 6.03
C THR A 21 -0.09 27.50 6.61
N ASP A 22 -0.43 26.23 6.30
CA ASP A 22 0.30 25.04 6.78
C ASP A 22 1.41 24.57 5.81
N ASP A 23 1.72 25.34 4.76
CA ASP A 23 2.70 24.95 3.73
C ASP A 23 4.12 24.78 4.29
N TYR A 24 4.46 25.49 5.38
CA TYR A 24 5.75 25.35 6.07
C TYR A 24 5.97 23.94 6.65
N LYS A 25 4.90 23.23 7.04
CA LYS A 25 4.99 21.85 7.54
C LYS A 25 5.41 20.89 6.44
N ASN A 26 4.90 21.09 5.22
CA ASN A 26 5.28 20.29 4.07
C ASN A 26 6.76 20.51 3.74
N VAL A 27 7.20 21.78 3.73
CA VAL A 27 8.62 22.12 3.51
C VAL A 27 9.50 21.49 4.58
N LEU A 28 9.12 21.58 5.87
CA LEU A 28 9.86 20.96 6.96
C LEU A 28 9.95 19.44 6.81
N ASN A 29 8.85 18.77 6.48
CA ASN A 29 8.82 17.33 6.26
C ASN A 29 9.74 16.93 5.10
N ILE A 30 9.71 17.66 3.99
CA ILE A 30 10.59 17.41 2.84
C ILE A 30 12.06 17.56 3.24
N LEU A 31 12.41 18.61 4.00
CA LEU A 31 13.79 18.85 4.45
C LEU A 31 14.29 17.73 5.37
N VAL A 32 13.46 17.30 6.32
CA VAL A 32 13.80 16.26 7.30
C VAL A 32 13.97 14.89 6.63
N VAL A 33 13.08 14.57 5.70
CA VAL A 33 13.15 13.34 4.90
C VAL A 33 14.39 13.35 3.98
N PHE A 34 14.66 14.47 3.30
CA PHE A 34 15.82 14.59 2.43
C PHE A 34 17.15 14.48 3.20
N TYR A 35 17.20 15.02 4.42
CA TYR A 35 18.35 14.88 5.30
C TYR A 35 18.63 13.42 5.68
N ALA A 36 17.59 12.67 6.08
CA ALA A 36 17.73 11.24 6.38
C ALA A 36 18.18 10.44 5.14
N ALA A 37 17.61 10.75 3.97
CA ALA A 37 17.98 10.12 2.70
C ALA A 37 19.46 10.34 2.34
N ILE A 38 20.02 11.53 2.59
CA ILE A 38 21.45 11.81 2.40
C ILE A 38 22.29 10.90 3.30
N GLY A 39 21.92 10.76 4.57
CA GLY A 39 22.66 9.90 5.50
C GLY A 39 22.65 8.42 5.12
N VAL A 40 21.51 7.93 4.63
CA VAL A 40 21.36 6.55 4.12
C VAL A 40 22.14 6.35 2.82
N PHE A 41 22.10 7.33 1.91
CA PHE A 41 22.85 7.27 0.66
C PHE A 41 24.36 7.20 0.92
N TRP A 42 24.87 8.06 1.80
CA TRP A 42 26.27 8.05 2.18
C TRP A 42 26.68 6.81 2.96
N PHE A 43 25.78 6.22 3.75
CA PHE A 43 26.01 4.92 4.37
C PHE A 43 26.29 3.85 3.32
N GLY A 44 25.42 3.74 2.32
CA GLY A 44 25.61 2.77 1.26
C GLY A 44 26.90 2.98 0.47
N VAL A 45 27.21 4.23 0.13
CA VAL A 45 28.48 4.59 -0.54
C VAL A 45 29.69 4.21 0.32
N ASN A 46 29.66 4.51 1.63
CA ASN A 46 30.74 4.20 2.55
C ASN A 46 30.98 2.68 2.64
N VAL A 47 29.92 1.88 2.77
CA VAL A 47 30.03 0.41 2.83
C VAL A 47 30.52 -0.16 1.50
N LEU A 48 29.95 0.27 0.36
CA LEU A 48 30.29 -0.27 -0.95
C LEU A 48 31.71 0.10 -1.41
N MET A 49 32.25 1.24 -0.94
CA MET A 49 33.64 1.64 -1.24
C MET A 49 34.65 1.08 -0.23
N ASN A 50 34.21 0.55 0.90
CA ASN A 50 35.11 0.01 1.91
C ASN A 50 35.58 -1.40 1.51
N SER A 51 36.88 -1.53 1.22
CA SER A 51 37.51 -2.82 0.89
C SER A 51 37.40 -3.89 1.99
N LYS A 52 37.09 -3.49 3.22
CA LYS A 52 36.91 -4.40 4.37
C LYS A 52 35.45 -4.83 4.58
N ALA A 53 34.49 -4.25 3.85
CA ALA A 53 33.07 -4.58 4.03
C ALA A 53 32.78 -6.04 3.69
N THR A 54 32.03 -6.72 4.56
CA THR A 54 31.59 -8.09 4.29
C THR A 54 30.44 -8.10 3.28
N LEU A 55 30.16 -9.26 2.69
CA LEU A 55 28.98 -9.42 1.82
C LEU A 55 27.69 -9.07 2.56
N LEU A 56 27.58 -9.38 3.85
CA LEU A 56 26.41 -9.06 4.66
C LEU A 56 26.26 -7.56 4.90
N ASP A 57 27.36 -6.83 5.09
CA ASP A 57 27.32 -5.37 5.19
C ASP A 57 26.86 -4.75 3.88
N MET A 58 27.36 -5.25 2.75
CA MET A 58 26.92 -4.78 1.42
C MET A 58 25.43 -5.03 1.20
N VAL A 59 24.93 -6.21 1.61
CA VAL A 59 23.50 -6.56 1.54
C VAL A 59 22.68 -5.62 2.43
N ASP A 60 23.15 -5.36 3.66
CA ASP A 60 22.51 -4.43 4.60
C ASP A 60 22.38 -3.03 4.01
N ALA A 61 23.47 -2.52 3.43
CA ALA A 61 23.50 -1.26 2.71
C ALA A 61 22.51 -1.24 1.54
N ILE A 62 22.51 -2.28 0.69
CA ILE A 62 21.68 -2.34 -0.51
C ILE A 62 20.19 -2.31 -0.14
N TYR A 63 19.71 -3.21 0.73
CA TYR A 63 18.27 -3.23 1.04
C TYR A 63 17.83 -2.00 1.85
N THR A 64 18.74 -1.40 2.63
CA THR A 64 18.47 -0.16 3.35
C THR A 64 18.28 1.01 2.38
N MET A 65 19.22 1.19 1.43
CA MET A 65 19.10 2.20 0.38
C MET A 65 17.84 1.98 -0.46
N GLU A 66 17.58 0.74 -0.86
CA GLU A 66 16.43 0.38 -1.67
C GLU A 66 15.10 0.68 -0.95
N SER A 67 15.01 0.34 0.34
CA SER A 67 13.84 0.64 1.17
C SER A 67 13.59 2.14 1.28
N GLU A 68 14.64 2.93 1.53
CA GLU A 68 14.51 4.39 1.63
C GLU A 68 14.10 5.00 0.28
N CYS A 69 14.75 4.58 -0.82
CA CYS A 69 14.35 5.01 -2.17
C CYS A 69 12.90 4.66 -2.49
N SER A 70 12.42 3.48 -2.07
CA SER A 70 11.03 3.06 -2.26
C SER A 70 10.06 3.95 -1.49
N LEU A 71 10.36 4.27 -0.23
CA LEU A 71 9.51 5.12 0.60
C LEU A 71 9.47 6.56 0.09
N LEU A 72 10.62 7.11 -0.33
CA LEU A 72 10.70 8.42 -0.98
C LEU A 72 9.89 8.47 -2.27
N TYR A 73 9.97 7.41 -3.08
CA TYR A 73 9.18 7.28 -4.29
C TYR A 73 7.68 7.33 -4.01
N TYR A 74 7.20 6.59 -2.99
CA TYR A 74 5.80 6.65 -2.56
C TYR A 74 5.37 8.03 -2.06
N TYR A 75 6.26 8.71 -1.34
CA TYR A 75 6.00 10.08 -0.92
C TYR A 75 5.84 11.02 -2.12
N MET A 76 6.75 10.97 -3.09
CA MET A 76 6.66 11.78 -4.31
C MET A 76 5.38 11.50 -5.12
N ILE A 77 5.01 10.24 -5.28
CA ILE A 77 3.75 9.87 -5.94
C ILE A 77 2.56 10.42 -5.17
N SER A 78 2.53 10.28 -3.85
CA SER A 78 1.41 10.73 -3.03
C SER A 78 1.13 12.22 -3.22
N ILE A 79 2.19 13.03 -3.31
CA ILE A 79 2.09 14.47 -3.58
C ILE A 79 1.56 14.73 -4.99
N HIS A 80 2.01 13.96 -5.98
CA HIS A 80 1.57 14.10 -7.37
C HIS A 80 0.09 13.72 -7.56
N THR A 81 -0.36 12.65 -6.88
CA THR A 81 -1.69 12.07 -7.07
C THR A 81 -2.75 12.60 -6.10
N ARG A 82 -2.39 13.45 -5.13
CA ARG A 82 -3.30 13.93 -4.06
C ARG A 82 -4.63 14.53 -4.52
N LYS A 83 -4.63 15.33 -5.60
CA LYS A 83 -5.86 15.99 -6.11
C LYS A 83 -6.77 14.98 -6.82
N PRO A 84 -6.27 14.19 -7.81
CA PRO A 84 -7.04 13.08 -8.37
C PRO A 84 -7.53 12.06 -7.32
N ALA A 85 -6.69 11.73 -6.34
CA ALA A 85 -7.04 10.78 -5.28
C ALA A 85 -8.21 11.27 -4.42
N LEU A 86 -8.23 12.56 -4.06
CA LEU A 86 -9.34 13.17 -3.34
C LEU A 86 -10.63 13.19 -4.17
N LYS A 87 -10.52 13.50 -5.47
CA LYS A 87 -11.67 13.47 -6.37
C LYS A 87 -12.27 12.05 -6.45
N LEU A 88 -11.44 11.04 -6.70
CA LEU A 88 -11.89 9.65 -6.75
C LEU A 88 -12.51 9.21 -5.43
N TYR A 89 -11.93 9.60 -4.30
CA TYR A 89 -12.49 9.31 -2.99
C TYR A 89 -13.89 9.89 -2.83
N ASN A 90 -14.08 11.17 -3.16
CA ASN A 90 -15.39 11.82 -3.09
C ASN A 90 -16.41 11.12 -3.98
N ASP A 91 -16.04 10.79 -5.22
CA ASP A 91 -16.91 10.08 -6.18
C ASP A 91 -17.30 8.67 -5.68
N VAL A 92 -16.36 7.96 -5.05
CA VAL A 92 -16.59 6.64 -4.46
C VAL A 92 -17.47 6.72 -3.21
N THR A 93 -17.36 7.79 -2.41
CA THR A 93 -18.22 8.00 -1.24
C THR A 93 -19.58 8.62 -1.56
N ASP A 94 -19.80 9.08 -2.80
CA ASP A 94 -21.09 9.66 -3.19
C ASP A 94 -22.16 8.56 -3.39
N PHE A 95 -23.23 8.67 -2.61
CA PHE A 95 -24.41 7.81 -2.68
C PHE A 95 -25.69 8.59 -3.02
N THR A 96 -25.59 9.88 -3.33
CA THR A 96 -26.74 10.76 -3.61
C THR A 96 -27.48 10.33 -4.89
N THR A 97 -26.73 9.94 -5.92
CA THR A 97 -27.28 9.64 -7.25
C THR A 97 -28.01 8.29 -7.31
N PHE A 98 -27.45 7.24 -6.69
CA PHE A 98 -27.96 5.88 -6.84
C PHE A 98 -28.72 5.36 -5.62
N GLY A 99 -28.61 6.04 -4.47
CA GLY A 99 -29.22 5.64 -3.20
C GLY A 99 -28.20 5.02 -2.24
N LYS A 100 -28.54 5.04 -0.94
CA LYS A 100 -27.68 4.53 0.13
C LYS A 100 -27.90 3.04 0.38
N PRO A 101 -26.85 2.20 0.35
CA PRO A 101 -26.95 0.79 0.74
C PRO A 101 -27.31 0.65 2.22
N LYS A 102 -28.14 -0.35 2.57
CA LYS A 102 -28.53 -0.63 3.97
C LYS A 102 -27.34 -0.97 4.88
N THR A 103 -26.28 -1.54 4.30
CA THR A 103 -25.08 -1.98 5.03
C THR A 103 -23.99 -0.91 5.13
N LEU A 104 -24.24 0.32 4.63
CA LEU A 104 -23.25 1.39 4.55
C LEU A 104 -22.59 1.69 5.90
N GLU A 105 -23.36 1.99 6.94
CA GLU A 105 -22.84 2.36 8.27
C GLU A 105 -21.96 1.26 8.90
N ARG A 106 -22.33 -0.01 8.67
CA ARG A 106 -21.57 -1.17 9.15
C ARG A 106 -20.23 -1.28 8.44
N GLU A 107 -20.21 -1.12 7.11
CA GLU A 107 -18.97 -1.17 6.33
C GLU A 107 -18.07 0.03 6.62
N GLU A 108 -18.65 1.22 6.75
CA GLU A 108 -17.96 2.44 7.19
C GLU A 108 -17.24 2.24 8.53
N THR A 109 -17.92 1.62 9.50
CA THR A 109 -17.31 1.28 10.81
C THR A 109 -16.16 0.29 10.66
N ARG A 110 -16.27 -0.71 9.77
CA ARG A 110 -15.21 -1.69 9.49
C ARG A 110 -14.00 -1.05 8.82
N ILE A 111 -14.22 -0.23 7.80
CA ILE A 111 -13.18 0.54 7.10
C ILE A 111 -12.41 1.40 8.11
N CYS A 112 -13.11 2.10 9.00
CA CYS A 112 -12.49 2.86 10.09
C CYS A 112 -11.58 2.02 10.98
N LYS A 113 -12.06 0.86 11.43
CA LYS A 113 -11.28 -0.02 12.31
C LYS A 113 -10.01 -0.51 11.59
N ILE A 114 -10.14 -0.96 10.35
CA ILE A 114 -9.01 -1.41 9.53
C ILE A 114 -8.00 -0.27 9.35
N TYR A 115 -8.47 0.93 8.97
CA TYR A 115 -7.60 2.07 8.76
C TYR A 115 -6.87 2.48 10.04
N LYS A 116 -7.55 2.50 11.20
CA LYS A 116 -6.90 2.76 12.50
C LYS A 116 -5.84 1.72 12.85
N ILE A 117 -6.06 0.45 12.52
CA ILE A 117 -5.07 -0.62 12.73
C ILE A 117 -3.84 -0.38 11.85
N ILE A 118 -4.03 -0.06 10.57
CA ILE A 118 -2.94 0.23 9.62
C ILE A 118 -2.11 1.44 10.09
N VAL A 119 -2.77 2.52 10.48
CA VAL A 119 -2.10 3.73 11.00
C VAL A 119 -1.39 3.44 12.32
N GLY A 120 -2.03 2.71 13.23
CA GLY A 120 -1.43 2.29 14.50
C GLY A 120 -0.17 1.47 14.27
N TYR A 121 -0.21 0.51 13.34
CA TYR A 121 0.97 -0.27 12.94
C TYR A 121 2.08 0.63 12.37
N GLY A 122 1.74 1.61 11.53
CA GLY A 122 2.70 2.54 10.92
C GLY A 122 3.44 3.44 11.91
N ILE A 123 2.86 3.69 13.09
CA ILE A 123 3.51 4.43 14.17
C ILE A 123 4.28 3.47 15.08
N VAL A 124 3.60 2.42 15.54
CA VAL A 124 4.11 1.54 16.60
C VAL A 124 5.28 0.70 16.11
N ALA A 125 5.19 0.06 14.95
CA ALA A 125 6.24 -0.86 14.49
C ALA A 125 7.60 -0.15 14.26
N PRO A 126 7.66 1.00 13.56
CA PRO A 126 8.90 1.77 13.42
C PRO A 126 9.43 2.31 14.75
N THR A 127 8.54 2.77 15.63
CA THR A 127 8.89 3.31 16.95
C THR A 127 9.48 2.23 17.85
N VAL A 128 8.89 1.04 17.87
CA VAL A 128 9.40 -0.12 18.62
C VAL A 128 10.74 -0.57 18.07
N THR A 129 10.89 -0.60 16.75
CA THR A 129 12.16 -0.99 16.09
C THR A 129 13.28 -0.01 16.45
N ASN A 130 13.06 1.31 16.26
CA ASN A 130 14.02 2.34 16.68
C ASN A 130 14.34 2.29 18.17
N GLY A 131 13.32 2.12 19.02
CA GLY A 131 13.48 2.01 20.47
C GLY A 131 14.31 0.79 20.87
N PHE A 132 14.14 -0.35 20.20
CA PHE A 132 14.94 -1.55 20.42
C PHE A 132 16.43 -1.29 20.12
N TYR A 133 16.75 -0.76 18.94
CA TYR A 133 18.14 -0.47 18.56
C TYR A 133 18.81 0.53 19.51
N LEU A 134 18.07 1.56 19.93
CA LEU A 134 18.56 2.54 20.90
C LEU A 134 18.78 1.92 22.29
N ALA A 135 17.88 1.04 22.75
CA ALA A 135 18.02 0.35 24.03
C ALA A 135 19.22 -0.61 24.06
N THR A 136 19.57 -1.20 22.91
CA THR A 136 20.73 -2.09 22.76
C THR A 136 22.04 -1.36 22.46
N TYR A 137 22.05 -0.02 22.46
CA TYR A 137 23.22 0.79 22.10
C TYR A 137 24.49 0.40 22.88
N ASP A 138 24.41 0.33 24.21
CA ASP A 138 25.58 0.01 25.04
C ASP A 138 26.09 -1.42 24.83
N TRP A 139 25.17 -2.36 24.56
CA TRP A 139 25.53 -3.74 24.25
C TRP A 139 26.26 -3.82 22.90
N CYS A 140 25.73 -3.15 21.88
CA CYS A 140 26.33 -3.05 20.55
C CYS A 140 27.74 -2.44 20.64
N MET A 141 27.90 -1.30 21.31
CA MET A 141 29.19 -0.63 21.48
C MET A 141 30.23 -1.49 22.22
N ARG A 142 29.81 -2.35 23.15
CA ARG A 142 30.73 -3.27 23.84
C ARG A 142 31.13 -4.47 22.99
N SER A 143 30.22 -4.96 22.14
CA SER A 143 30.47 -6.11 21.28
C SER A 143 31.48 -5.79 20.18
N HIS A 144 31.49 -4.55 19.68
CA HIS A 144 32.40 -4.09 18.61
C HIS A 144 33.68 -3.39 19.12
N ARG A 145 34.13 -3.67 20.35
CA ARG A 145 35.23 -2.93 21.00
C ARG A 145 36.62 -3.19 20.39
N ASN A 146 36.78 -4.15 19.46
CA ASN A 146 38.07 -4.68 19.03
C ASN A 146 38.30 -4.81 17.49
N ASP A 147 37.46 -4.29 16.59
CA ASP A 147 37.70 -4.41 15.14
C ASP A 147 37.40 -3.13 14.33
N ASP A 148 38.01 -3.06 13.13
CA ASP A 148 37.83 -2.05 12.05
C ASP A 148 36.40 -2.07 11.43
N ASP A 149 35.38 -2.49 12.18
CA ASP A 149 34.00 -2.65 11.73
C ASP A 149 33.30 -1.32 11.51
N ILE A 150 32.39 -1.29 10.54
CA ILE A 150 31.62 -0.11 10.16
C ILE A 150 30.53 0.14 11.23
N GLN A 151 30.74 1.15 12.08
CA GLN A 151 29.95 1.41 13.30
C GLN A 151 28.59 2.09 13.01
N TYR A 152 27.47 1.48 13.42
CA TYR A 152 26.13 2.13 13.42
C TYR A 152 25.24 1.76 14.62
N CYS A 153 25.82 1.64 15.83
CA CYS A 153 25.05 1.31 17.04
C CYS A 153 23.99 2.38 17.36
N GLY A 154 22.77 1.94 17.70
CA GLY A 154 21.68 2.83 18.13
C GLY A 154 20.74 3.31 17.00
N TYR A 155 21.00 2.93 15.75
CA TYR A 155 20.15 3.26 14.61
C TYR A 155 19.50 2.01 14.01
N THR A 156 18.23 2.11 13.57
CA THR A 156 17.57 1.01 12.84
C THR A 156 18.17 0.78 11.46
N PHE A 157 18.74 1.82 10.85
CA PHE A 157 19.38 1.77 9.55
C PHE A 157 20.80 2.29 9.69
N GLY A 158 21.73 1.76 8.90
CA GLY A 158 23.06 2.35 8.81
C GLY A 158 22.97 3.77 8.24
N ILE A 159 23.63 4.70 8.90
CA ILE A 159 23.61 6.12 8.55
C ILE A 159 25.02 6.64 8.67
N TYR A 160 25.52 7.28 7.61
CA TYR A 160 26.86 7.84 7.62
C TYR A 160 26.82 9.33 7.28
N TYR A 161 27.52 10.11 8.08
CA TYR A 161 27.80 11.52 7.81
C TYR A 161 29.32 11.73 7.88
N PRO A 162 29.89 12.65 7.08
CA PRO A 162 31.34 12.86 6.97
C PRO A 162 31.97 13.59 8.19
N TYR A 163 31.30 13.56 9.34
CA TYR A 163 31.75 14.17 10.59
C TYR A 163 31.39 13.25 11.76
N ASN A 164 32.04 13.44 12.92
CA ASN A 164 31.76 12.60 14.09
C ASN A 164 30.45 13.02 14.77
N PHE A 165 29.43 12.18 14.67
CA PHE A 165 28.11 12.36 15.29
C PHE A 165 27.77 11.29 16.34
N GLU A 166 28.70 10.40 16.66
CA GLU A 166 28.46 9.19 17.47
C GLU A 166 28.30 9.51 18.97
N LYS A 167 28.60 10.74 19.41
CA LYS A 167 28.55 11.13 20.82
C LYS A 167 27.94 12.51 21.04
N GLY A 168 27.41 12.71 22.25
CA GLY A 168 26.93 14.01 22.72
C GLY A 168 25.59 14.44 22.10
N VAL A 169 25.41 15.76 21.96
CA VAL A 169 24.16 16.36 21.48
C VAL A 169 23.88 16.03 20.02
N SER A 170 24.94 15.89 19.19
CA SER A 170 24.80 15.55 17.78
C SER A 170 24.11 14.20 17.60
N PHE A 171 24.54 13.15 18.32
CA PHE A 171 23.91 11.82 18.31
C PHE A 171 22.39 11.91 18.55
N ILE A 172 21.99 12.64 19.60
CA ILE A 172 20.57 12.80 19.97
C ILE A 172 19.77 13.46 18.84
N ILE A 173 20.32 14.52 18.23
CA ILE A 173 19.67 15.24 17.14
C ILE A 173 19.49 14.33 15.92
N HIS A 174 20.54 13.61 15.50
CA HIS A 174 20.45 12.69 14.36
C HIS A 174 19.48 11.56 14.62
N THR A 175 19.50 10.95 15.80
CA THR A 175 18.58 9.87 16.16
C THR A 175 17.14 10.37 16.16
N ALA A 176 16.86 11.56 16.69
CA ALA A 176 15.52 12.16 16.66
C ALA A 176 15.04 12.44 15.23
N ILE A 177 15.90 13.01 14.38
CA ILE A 177 15.58 13.28 12.97
C ILE A 177 15.27 11.99 12.23
N ASN A 178 16.10 10.96 12.34
CA ASN A 178 15.90 9.69 11.63
C ASN A 178 14.68 8.93 12.16
N TRP A 179 14.41 9.00 13.47
CA TRP A 179 13.20 8.43 14.04
C TRP A 179 11.97 9.08 13.41
N TYR A 180 11.93 10.41 13.38
CA TYR A 180 10.83 11.14 12.76
C TYR A 180 10.69 10.80 11.28
N SER A 181 11.78 10.84 10.50
CA SER A 181 11.76 10.53 9.06
C SER A 181 11.23 9.12 8.81
N PHE A 182 11.69 8.13 9.56
CA PHE A 182 11.25 6.74 9.36
C PHE A 182 9.77 6.54 9.70
N VAL A 183 9.30 7.10 10.82
CA VAL A 183 7.87 7.06 11.19
C VAL A 183 7.00 7.83 10.18
N PHE A 184 7.49 8.95 9.68
CA PHE A 184 6.76 9.75 8.70
C PHE A 184 6.63 9.01 7.36
N LEU A 185 7.73 8.47 6.85
CA LEU A 185 7.75 7.72 5.58
C LEU A 185 6.94 6.42 5.65
N SER A 186 7.02 5.69 6.77
CA SER A 186 6.18 4.48 6.98
C SER A 186 4.69 4.83 6.99
N LEU A 187 4.32 5.93 7.65
CA LEU A 187 2.94 6.43 7.68
C LEU A 187 2.43 6.80 6.29
N VAL A 188 3.24 7.47 5.47
CA VAL A 188 2.90 7.81 4.08
C VAL A 188 2.61 6.53 3.29
N ALA A 189 3.52 5.56 3.31
CA ALA A 189 3.37 4.30 2.56
C ALA A 189 2.12 3.53 2.99
N LEU A 190 1.88 3.40 4.30
CA LEU A 190 0.71 2.70 4.83
C LEU A 190 -0.60 3.46 4.60
N THR A 191 -0.56 4.79 4.51
CA THR A 191 -1.73 5.60 4.14
C THR A 191 -2.15 5.32 2.70
N LEU A 192 -1.21 5.15 1.77
CA LEU A 192 -1.52 4.75 0.38
C LEU A 192 -2.16 3.35 0.31
N VAL A 193 -1.64 2.38 1.08
CA VAL A 193 -2.23 1.04 1.19
C VAL A 193 -3.64 1.12 1.81
N GLY A 194 -3.79 1.87 2.89
CA GLY A 194 -5.08 2.08 3.57
C GLY A 194 -6.12 2.77 2.68
N TYR A 195 -5.70 3.77 1.89
CA TYR A 195 -6.52 4.41 0.87
C TYR A 195 -7.02 3.40 -0.17
N THR A 196 -6.12 2.56 -0.68
CA THR A 196 -6.46 1.52 -1.67
C THR A 196 -7.52 0.55 -1.13
N ILE A 197 -7.33 0.05 0.10
CA ILE A 197 -8.28 -0.84 0.76
C ILE A 197 -9.64 -0.13 0.96
N CYS A 198 -9.61 1.13 1.38
CA CYS A 198 -10.81 1.94 1.58
C CYS A 198 -11.63 2.05 0.28
N VAL A 199 -10.99 2.46 -0.81
CA VAL A 199 -11.64 2.57 -2.13
C VAL A 199 -12.16 1.20 -2.60
N ALA A 200 -11.37 0.14 -2.47
CA ALA A 200 -11.79 -1.21 -2.82
C ALA A 200 -13.05 -1.66 -2.06
N ARG A 201 -13.11 -1.38 -0.76
CA ARG A 201 -14.28 -1.71 0.09
C ARG A 201 -15.53 -0.95 -0.34
N TYR A 202 -15.42 0.33 -0.66
CA TYR A 202 -16.56 1.09 -1.17
C TYR A 202 -17.01 0.62 -2.57
N LEU A 203 -16.07 0.24 -3.44
CA LEU A 203 -16.40 -0.35 -4.74
C LEU A 203 -17.17 -1.66 -4.56
N VAL A 204 -16.70 -2.54 -3.68
CA VAL A 204 -17.42 -3.77 -3.29
C VAL A 204 -18.82 -3.45 -2.78
N LEU A 205 -18.97 -2.45 -1.91
CA LEU A 205 -20.27 -2.03 -1.40
C LEU A 205 -21.21 -1.54 -2.51
N LYS A 206 -20.70 -0.76 -3.48
CA LYS A 206 -21.48 -0.31 -4.63
C LYS A 206 -21.90 -1.48 -5.53
N ILE A 207 -21.03 -2.47 -5.71
CA ILE A 207 -21.34 -3.69 -6.47
C ILE A 207 -22.42 -4.51 -5.76
N ASP A 208 -22.32 -4.72 -4.45
CA ASP A 208 -23.34 -5.44 -3.67
C ASP A 208 -24.70 -4.70 -3.71
N HIS A 209 -24.67 -3.37 -3.68
CA HIS A 209 -25.87 -2.56 -3.86
C HIS A 209 -26.47 -2.72 -5.26
N LEU A 210 -25.66 -2.69 -6.31
CA LEU A 210 -26.10 -2.96 -7.68
C LEU A 210 -26.75 -4.35 -7.80
N ASN A 211 -26.15 -5.38 -7.20
CA ASN A 211 -26.70 -6.74 -7.21
C ASN A 211 -28.09 -6.80 -6.55
N THR A 212 -28.24 -6.09 -5.43
CA THR A 212 -29.53 -5.99 -4.75
C THR A 212 -30.56 -5.30 -5.64
N MET A 213 -30.20 -4.18 -6.27
CA MET A 213 -31.07 -3.46 -7.20
C MET A 213 -31.47 -4.31 -8.40
N LEU A 214 -30.54 -5.08 -8.99
CA LEU A 214 -30.81 -5.99 -10.10
C LEU A 214 -31.86 -7.06 -9.72
N SER A 215 -31.73 -7.65 -8.52
CA SER A 215 -32.69 -8.66 -8.04
C SER A 215 -34.11 -8.15 -7.83
N GLU A 216 -34.29 -6.83 -7.73
CA GLU A 216 -35.59 -6.18 -7.52
C GLU A 216 -36.24 -5.72 -8.84
N VAL A 217 -35.50 -5.65 -9.95
CA VAL A 217 -35.99 -5.12 -11.24
C VAL A 217 -37.26 -5.82 -11.71
N LEU A 218 -37.27 -7.16 -11.76
CA LEU A 218 -38.41 -7.92 -12.29
C LEU A 218 -39.61 -8.00 -11.34
N LYS A 219 -39.43 -7.65 -10.07
CA LYS A 219 -40.52 -7.59 -9.06
C LYS A 219 -41.40 -6.35 -9.21
N ASN A 220 -40.96 -5.37 -10.02
CA ASN A 220 -41.67 -4.12 -10.23
C ASN A 220 -42.55 -4.14 -11.49
N ASP A 221 -43.55 -3.26 -11.50
CA ASP A 221 -44.42 -2.99 -12.66
C ASP A 221 -43.61 -2.59 -13.90
N ALA A 222 -44.17 -2.79 -15.10
CA ALA A 222 -43.46 -2.61 -16.37
C ALA A 222 -42.78 -1.24 -16.54
N VAL A 223 -43.44 -0.15 -16.13
CA VAL A 223 -42.88 1.21 -16.21
C VAL A 223 -41.70 1.38 -15.25
N ASN A 224 -41.89 0.98 -13.98
CA ASN A 224 -40.86 1.06 -12.94
C ASN A 224 -39.67 0.14 -13.22
N ARG A 225 -39.93 -1.04 -13.79
CA ARG A 225 -38.92 -2.01 -14.23
C ARG A 225 -37.95 -1.39 -15.23
N ARG A 226 -38.47 -0.71 -16.26
CA ARG A 226 -37.62 -0.12 -17.31
C ARG A 226 -36.74 1.01 -16.77
N GLU A 227 -37.30 1.86 -15.90
CA GLU A 227 -36.52 2.93 -15.27
C GLU A 227 -35.48 2.40 -14.28
N LEU A 228 -35.82 1.38 -13.49
CA LEU A 228 -34.89 0.73 -12.56
C LEU A 228 -33.77 0.00 -13.30
N LEU A 229 -34.07 -0.66 -14.42
CA LEU A 229 -33.06 -1.30 -15.27
C LEU A 229 -32.10 -0.27 -15.86
N LYS A 230 -32.60 0.85 -16.41
CA LYS A 230 -31.77 1.97 -16.87
C LYS A 230 -30.90 2.53 -15.75
N LYS A 231 -31.44 2.61 -14.52
CA LYS A 231 -30.68 3.05 -13.34
C LYS A 231 -29.56 2.06 -13.00
N CYS A 232 -29.82 0.75 -13.04
CA CYS A 232 -28.81 -0.30 -12.82
C CYS A 232 -27.70 -0.25 -13.87
N ILE A 233 -28.05 -0.09 -15.16
CA ILE A 233 -27.06 0.02 -16.25
C ILE A 233 -26.18 1.25 -16.06
N ARG A 234 -26.77 2.41 -15.75
CA ARG A 234 -26.01 3.64 -15.46
C ARG A 234 -25.10 3.46 -14.24
N TYR A 235 -25.58 2.76 -13.20
CA TYR A 235 -24.80 2.51 -12.00
C TYR A 235 -23.62 1.57 -12.28
N HIS A 236 -23.83 0.48 -13.02
CA HIS A 236 -22.76 -0.43 -13.42
C HIS A 236 -21.69 0.29 -14.25
N LYS A 237 -22.09 1.12 -15.22
CA LYS A 237 -21.15 1.97 -15.98
C LYS A 237 -20.36 2.92 -15.09
N HIS A 238 -21.02 3.52 -14.10
CA HIS A 238 -20.34 4.40 -13.14
C HIS A 238 -19.32 3.63 -12.30
N ILE A 239 -19.68 2.45 -11.77
CA ILE A 239 -18.75 1.58 -11.01
C ILE A 239 -17.54 1.21 -11.87
N ILE A 240 -17.74 0.83 -13.14
CA ILE A 240 -16.65 0.56 -14.10
C ILE A 240 -15.71 1.77 -14.18
N SER A 241 -16.25 2.96 -14.39
CA SER A 241 -15.47 4.20 -14.46
C SER A 241 -14.69 4.50 -13.17
N LEU A 242 -15.22 4.15 -11.99
CA LEU A 242 -14.51 4.32 -10.72
C LEU A 242 -13.32 3.36 -10.60
N VAL A 243 -13.47 2.11 -11.05
CA VAL A 243 -12.36 1.14 -11.09
C VAL A 243 -11.29 1.57 -12.10
N ASP A 244 -11.70 2.09 -13.27
CA ASP A 244 -10.77 2.63 -14.25
C ASP A 244 -10.00 3.85 -13.69
N GLY A 245 -10.69 4.74 -12.99
CA GLY A 245 -10.05 5.87 -12.29
C GLY A 245 -9.06 5.45 -11.21
N LEU A 246 -9.37 4.38 -10.44
CA LEU A 246 -8.43 3.79 -9.48
C LEU A 246 -7.17 3.24 -10.19
N ASN A 247 -7.35 2.55 -11.30
CA ASN A 247 -6.25 1.98 -12.08
C ASN A 247 -5.38 3.07 -12.71
N GLU A 248 -5.97 4.15 -13.21
CA GLU A 248 -5.26 5.31 -13.76
C GLU A 248 -4.44 6.01 -12.66
N LEU A 249 -5.05 6.26 -11.51
CA LEU A 249 -4.38 6.88 -10.35
C LEU A 249 -3.16 6.07 -9.88
N HIS A 250 -3.29 4.75 -9.81
CA HIS A 250 -2.22 3.87 -9.32
C HIS A 250 -1.33 3.31 -10.42
N SER A 251 -1.53 3.70 -11.68
CA SER A 251 -0.75 3.19 -12.83
C SER A 251 0.75 3.45 -12.65
N MET A 252 1.10 4.67 -12.24
CA MET A 252 2.49 5.07 -11.96
C MET A 252 3.04 4.39 -10.71
N ASN A 253 2.21 4.09 -9.71
CA ASN A 253 2.63 3.52 -8.43
C ASN A 253 2.85 2.00 -8.49
N ASN A 254 1.89 1.27 -9.06
CA ASN A 254 1.81 -0.18 -8.87
C ASN A 254 2.92 -0.95 -9.57
N ALA A 255 3.35 -0.54 -10.77
CA ALA A 255 4.40 -1.27 -11.49
C ALA A 255 5.76 -1.18 -10.79
N PRO A 256 6.27 0.01 -10.43
CA PRO A 256 7.54 0.11 -9.70
C PRO A 256 7.43 -0.45 -8.28
N ALA A 257 6.26 -0.33 -7.63
CA ALA A 257 6.04 -0.93 -6.33
C ALA A 257 6.22 -2.46 -6.37
N ILE A 258 5.65 -3.17 -7.34
CA ILE A 258 5.81 -4.63 -7.42
C ILE A 258 7.28 -5.01 -7.56
N PHE A 259 8.04 -4.29 -8.40
CA PHE A 259 9.45 -4.53 -8.58
C PHE A 259 10.21 -4.32 -7.26
N LEU A 260 10.09 -3.15 -6.64
CA LEU A 260 10.77 -2.77 -5.40
C LEU A 260 10.40 -3.69 -4.22
N TYR A 261 9.12 -4.04 -4.07
CA TYR A 261 8.70 -4.98 -3.04
C TYR A 261 9.34 -6.36 -3.25
N SER A 262 9.40 -6.84 -4.50
CA SER A 262 9.94 -8.18 -4.80
C SER A 262 11.44 -8.27 -4.56
N THR A 263 12.19 -7.24 -4.94
CA THR A 263 13.64 -7.15 -4.73
C THR A 263 13.98 -6.99 -3.25
N ILE A 264 13.31 -6.08 -2.52
CA ILE A 264 13.52 -5.92 -1.08
C ILE A 264 13.23 -7.22 -0.32
N ILE A 265 12.12 -7.89 -0.63
CA ILE A 265 11.80 -9.20 -0.02
C ILE A 265 12.92 -10.20 -0.32
N GLY A 266 13.39 -10.29 -1.57
CA GLY A 266 14.47 -11.20 -1.95
C GLY A 266 15.78 -10.94 -1.22
N VAL A 267 16.19 -9.68 -1.08
CA VAL A 267 17.45 -9.30 -0.41
C VAL A 267 17.34 -9.49 1.12
N CYS A 268 16.22 -9.12 1.74
CA CYS A 268 16.00 -9.39 3.17
C CYS A 268 16.03 -10.89 3.46
N LEU A 269 15.39 -11.70 2.62
CA LEU A 269 15.41 -13.15 2.76
C LEU A 269 16.83 -13.73 2.58
N PHE A 270 17.62 -13.22 1.61
CA PHE A 270 19.01 -13.61 1.48
C PHE A 270 19.80 -13.36 2.77
N TYR A 271 19.65 -12.18 3.37
CA TYR A 271 20.29 -11.87 4.65
C TYR A 271 19.90 -12.90 5.71
N LEU A 272 18.61 -13.21 5.83
CA LEU A 272 18.07 -14.17 6.81
C LEU A 272 18.51 -15.62 6.61
N THR A 273 18.91 -16.02 5.41
CA THR A 273 19.52 -17.36 5.18
C THR A 273 20.97 -17.45 5.64
N ASN A 274 21.64 -16.32 5.92
CA ASN A 274 23.02 -16.28 6.39
C ASN A 274 23.08 -16.01 7.89
N GLU A 275 22.28 -15.06 8.36
CA GLU A 275 22.33 -14.59 9.74
C GLU A 275 20.94 -14.16 10.24
N TYR A 276 20.67 -14.45 11.51
CA TYR A 276 19.46 -13.97 12.17
C TYR A 276 19.56 -12.47 12.43
N ASN A 277 18.78 -11.67 11.71
CA ASN A 277 18.74 -10.23 11.87
C ASN A 277 17.31 -9.72 12.04
N THR A 278 17.03 -9.09 13.18
CA THR A 278 15.68 -8.62 13.54
C THR A 278 15.16 -7.52 12.62
N LYS A 279 16.04 -6.66 12.07
CA LYS A 279 15.67 -5.63 11.08
C LYS A 279 15.25 -6.26 9.76
N ALA A 280 16.02 -7.22 9.26
CA ALA A 280 15.66 -7.94 8.03
C ALA A 280 14.31 -8.68 8.16
N ILE A 281 14.02 -9.29 9.33
CA ILE A 281 12.71 -9.89 9.62
C ILE A 281 11.60 -8.83 9.59
N ALA A 282 11.77 -7.72 10.32
CA ALA A 282 10.75 -6.68 10.44
C ALA A 282 10.40 -6.06 9.08
N LEU A 283 11.42 -5.78 8.24
CA LEU A 283 11.23 -5.25 6.90
C LEU A 283 10.55 -6.27 5.98
N ALA A 284 11.02 -7.53 5.95
CA ALA A 284 10.41 -8.58 5.15
C ALA A 284 8.93 -8.75 5.50
N CYS A 285 8.58 -8.83 6.79
CA CYS A 285 7.19 -8.91 7.24
C CYS A 285 6.37 -7.68 6.81
N GLY A 286 6.94 -6.47 6.92
CA GLY A 286 6.29 -5.23 6.51
C GLY A 286 5.96 -5.20 5.01
N TYR A 287 6.93 -5.50 4.15
CA TYR A 287 6.74 -5.50 2.70
C TYR A 287 5.83 -6.66 2.24
N ILE A 288 5.97 -7.86 2.80
CA ILE A 288 5.07 -8.99 2.53
C ILE A 288 3.63 -8.63 2.92
N GLY A 289 3.44 -8.02 4.09
CA GLY A 289 2.12 -7.55 4.55
C GLY A 289 1.52 -6.47 3.65
N GLY A 290 2.34 -5.52 3.19
CA GLY A 290 1.92 -4.46 2.28
C GLY A 290 1.46 -5.00 0.92
N ILE A 291 2.25 -5.87 0.29
CA ILE A 291 1.89 -6.46 -1.01
C ILE A 291 0.69 -7.41 -0.88
N PHE A 292 0.56 -8.13 0.24
CA PHE A 292 -0.64 -8.93 0.55
C PHE A 292 -1.89 -8.06 0.60
N CYS A 293 -1.85 -6.95 1.34
CA CYS A 293 -2.97 -6.00 1.46
C CYS A 293 -3.45 -5.47 0.10
N LEU A 294 -2.52 -5.09 -0.78
CA LEU A 294 -2.84 -4.60 -2.13
C LEU A 294 -3.46 -5.70 -3.01
N ASN A 295 -2.91 -6.91 -2.97
CA ASN A 295 -3.43 -8.04 -3.73
C ASN A 295 -4.79 -8.52 -3.19
N PHE A 296 -5.00 -8.45 -1.87
CA PHE A 296 -6.27 -8.75 -1.25
C PHE A 296 -7.35 -7.74 -1.65
N ALA A 297 -7.02 -6.44 -1.68
CA ALA A 297 -7.94 -5.41 -2.18
C ALA A 297 -8.34 -5.66 -3.64
N GLY A 298 -7.39 -6.06 -4.50
CA GLY A 298 -7.67 -6.44 -5.89
C GLY A 298 -8.55 -7.69 -6.00
N GLN A 299 -8.27 -8.71 -5.19
CA GLN A 299 -9.07 -9.94 -5.12
C GLN A 299 -10.53 -9.64 -4.74
N MET A 300 -10.76 -8.77 -3.75
CA MET A 300 -12.10 -8.38 -3.32
C MET A 300 -12.90 -7.74 -4.47
N ILE A 301 -12.29 -6.86 -5.26
CA ILE A 301 -12.93 -6.21 -6.41
C ILE A 301 -13.24 -7.25 -7.49
N LEU A 302 -12.28 -8.14 -7.78
CA LEU A 302 -12.39 -9.19 -8.79
C LEU A 302 -13.57 -10.12 -8.49
N GLU A 303 -13.57 -10.74 -7.32
CA GLU A 303 -14.62 -11.69 -6.88
C GLU A 303 -16.00 -11.02 -6.89
N LYS A 304 -16.09 -9.80 -6.37
CA LYS A 304 -17.36 -9.09 -6.30
C LYS A 304 -17.86 -8.68 -7.67
N SER A 305 -16.98 -8.29 -8.58
CA SER A 305 -17.39 -7.99 -9.95
C SER A 305 -18.07 -9.17 -10.66
N GLU A 306 -17.62 -10.40 -10.42
CA GLU A 306 -18.17 -11.60 -11.07
C GLU A 306 -19.61 -11.86 -10.62
N THR A 307 -19.95 -11.47 -9.38
CA THR A 307 -21.31 -11.64 -8.84
C THR A 307 -22.37 -10.84 -9.58
N VAL A 308 -22.01 -9.77 -10.31
CA VAL A 308 -22.97 -8.98 -11.11
C VAL A 308 -23.59 -9.83 -12.22
N GLY A 309 -22.77 -10.66 -12.87
CA GLY A 309 -23.25 -11.56 -13.92
C GLY A 309 -24.19 -12.62 -13.37
N VAL A 310 -23.84 -13.18 -12.20
CA VAL A 310 -24.67 -14.16 -11.49
C VAL A 310 -26.00 -13.54 -11.04
N ALA A 311 -25.96 -12.33 -10.48
CA ALA A 311 -27.15 -11.62 -10.05
C ALA A 311 -28.09 -11.34 -11.24
N ALA A 312 -27.55 -10.90 -12.38
CA ALA A 312 -28.32 -10.66 -13.60
C ALA A 312 -28.88 -11.97 -14.20
N TYR A 313 -28.10 -13.06 -14.19
CA TYR A 313 -28.54 -14.37 -14.67
C TYR A 313 -29.68 -14.96 -13.83
N ASN A 314 -29.66 -14.75 -12.51
CA ASN A 314 -30.67 -15.22 -11.58
C ASN A 314 -31.97 -14.41 -11.60
N MET A 315 -32.00 -13.29 -12.33
CA MET A 315 -33.27 -12.64 -12.66
C MET A 315 -34.04 -13.63 -13.56
N GLU A 316 -35.33 -13.85 -13.36
CA GLU A 316 -36.17 -14.66 -14.27
C GLU A 316 -36.35 -13.97 -15.63
N TRP A 317 -35.25 -13.59 -16.29
CA TRP A 317 -35.18 -12.74 -17.47
C TRP A 317 -35.82 -13.39 -18.70
N TYR A 318 -35.91 -14.72 -18.71
CA TYR A 318 -36.63 -15.49 -19.72
C TYR A 318 -38.16 -15.32 -19.64
N ASN A 319 -38.69 -14.86 -18.50
CA ASN A 319 -40.10 -14.50 -18.32
C ASN A 319 -40.38 -13.01 -18.61
N ALA A 320 -39.35 -12.21 -18.88
CA ALA A 320 -39.50 -10.78 -19.17
C ALA A 320 -39.87 -10.53 -20.63
N ASP A 321 -40.36 -9.32 -20.93
CA ASP A 321 -40.58 -8.90 -22.32
C ASP A 321 -39.26 -8.89 -23.12
N SER A 322 -39.36 -9.02 -24.45
CA SER A 322 -38.18 -9.15 -25.31
C SER A 322 -37.19 -7.99 -25.17
N SER A 323 -37.66 -6.77 -24.91
CA SER A 323 -36.77 -5.62 -24.72
C SER A 323 -35.98 -5.75 -23.41
N THR A 324 -36.66 -6.04 -22.31
CA THR A 324 -36.02 -6.23 -20.99
C THR A 324 -35.06 -7.42 -21.00
N ALA A 325 -35.45 -8.54 -21.60
CA ALA A 325 -34.60 -9.73 -21.68
C ALA A 325 -33.28 -9.44 -22.44
N LYS A 326 -33.35 -8.67 -23.54
CA LYS A 326 -32.14 -8.24 -24.28
C LYS A 326 -31.25 -7.34 -23.45
N ASP A 327 -31.81 -6.37 -22.73
CA ASP A 327 -31.04 -5.47 -21.88
C ASP A 327 -30.33 -6.22 -20.74
N ILE A 328 -30.99 -7.20 -20.11
CA ILE A 328 -30.38 -8.07 -19.09
C ILE A 328 -29.28 -8.94 -19.70
N MET A 329 -29.49 -9.48 -20.90
CA MET A 329 -28.47 -10.25 -21.60
C MET A 329 -27.20 -9.43 -21.85
N PHE A 330 -27.32 -8.15 -22.22
CA PHE A 330 -26.16 -7.27 -22.35
C PHE A 330 -25.41 -7.06 -21.03
N ILE A 331 -26.12 -6.98 -19.89
CA ILE A 331 -25.49 -6.92 -18.57
C ILE A 331 -24.71 -8.20 -18.31
N ILE A 332 -25.30 -9.38 -18.54
CA ILE A 332 -24.65 -10.68 -18.36
C ILE A 332 -23.37 -10.77 -19.21
N ILE A 333 -23.45 -10.46 -20.51
CA ILE A 333 -22.31 -10.48 -21.42
C ILE A 333 -21.22 -9.51 -20.95
N ARG A 334 -21.58 -8.29 -20.54
CA ARG A 334 -20.60 -7.33 -20.03
C ARG A 334 -19.94 -7.82 -18.75
N SER A 335 -20.68 -8.46 -17.85
CA SER A 335 -20.16 -8.98 -16.58
C SER A 335 -19.21 -10.16 -16.72
N GLN A 336 -19.16 -10.82 -17.88
CA GLN A 336 -18.13 -11.85 -18.18
C GLN A 336 -16.71 -11.26 -18.22
N VAL A 337 -16.57 -9.93 -18.36
CA VAL A 337 -15.29 -9.23 -18.22
C VAL A 337 -15.25 -8.58 -16.83
N PRO A 338 -14.64 -9.23 -15.82
CA PRO A 338 -14.67 -8.73 -14.46
C PRO A 338 -13.80 -7.47 -14.32
N LEU A 339 -14.15 -6.65 -13.34
CA LEU A 339 -13.39 -5.47 -12.96
C LEU A 339 -12.09 -5.89 -12.26
N LYS A 340 -10.97 -5.35 -12.74
CA LYS A 340 -9.63 -5.78 -12.32
C LYS A 340 -8.87 -4.59 -11.75
N TYR A 341 -8.29 -4.76 -10.56
CA TYR A 341 -7.28 -3.85 -10.05
C TYR A 341 -5.91 -4.23 -10.63
N LYS A 342 -5.32 -3.35 -11.43
CA LYS A 342 -4.16 -3.67 -12.27
C LYS A 342 -2.85 -3.56 -11.50
N ALA A 343 -2.00 -4.54 -11.73
CA ALA A 343 -0.60 -4.61 -11.28
C ALA A 343 0.34 -3.91 -12.28
N GLY A 344 -0.12 -2.81 -12.90
CA GLY A 344 0.56 -2.20 -14.05
C GLY A 344 0.65 -3.19 -15.23
N PRO A 345 1.84 -3.37 -15.86
CA PRO A 345 2.03 -4.29 -16.97
C PRO A 345 2.08 -5.77 -16.54
N PHE A 346 2.23 -6.05 -15.24
CA PHE A 346 2.43 -7.41 -14.71
C PHE A 346 1.13 -8.22 -14.55
N GLY A 347 -0.03 -7.62 -14.83
CA GLY A 347 -1.32 -8.29 -14.81
C GLY A 347 -2.29 -7.71 -13.79
N THR A 348 -2.91 -8.57 -12.99
CA THR A 348 -3.99 -8.21 -12.04
C THR A 348 -3.55 -8.50 -10.61
N MET A 349 -3.70 -7.49 -9.74
CA MET A 349 -3.53 -7.65 -8.29
C MET A 349 -4.55 -8.66 -7.77
N SER A 350 -4.07 -9.82 -7.33
CA SER A 350 -4.88 -10.97 -6.92
C SER A 350 -4.09 -11.86 -5.98
N LEU A 351 -4.76 -12.73 -5.23
CA LEU A 351 -4.06 -13.67 -4.35
C LEU A 351 -3.18 -14.67 -5.13
N ILE A 352 -3.55 -14.98 -6.38
CA ILE A 352 -2.74 -15.80 -7.30
C ILE A 352 -1.43 -15.07 -7.67
N PHE A 353 -1.52 -13.77 -7.93
CA PHE A 353 -0.34 -12.95 -8.22
C PHE A 353 0.58 -12.83 -7.00
N PHE A 354 0.01 -12.58 -5.81
CA PHE A 354 0.75 -12.61 -4.54
C PHE A 354 1.46 -13.95 -4.32
N GLY A 355 0.77 -15.07 -4.52
CA GLY A 355 1.38 -16.40 -4.42
C GLY A 355 2.53 -16.61 -5.42
N SER A 356 2.48 -15.97 -6.58
CA SER A 356 3.57 -16.03 -7.57
C SER A 356 4.81 -15.25 -7.11
N ILE A 357 4.61 -14.09 -6.48
CA ILE A 357 5.70 -13.31 -5.87
C ILE A 357 6.39 -14.13 -4.76
N LEU A 358 5.61 -14.72 -3.85
CA LEU A 358 6.16 -15.53 -2.77
C LEU A 358 6.88 -16.79 -3.28
N ARG A 359 6.33 -17.47 -4.29
CA ARG A 359 7.03 -18.61 -4.93
C ARG A 359 8.35 -18.19 -5.56
N GLY A 360 8.39 -17.02 -6.21
CA GLY A 360 9.63 -16.46 -6.74
C GLY A 360 10.68 -16.23 -5.64
N ALA A 361 10.28 -15.59 -4.54
CA ALA A 361 11.15 -15.37 -3.39
C ALA A 361 11.64 -16.68 -2.76
N TYR A 362 10.77 -17.68 -2.61
CA TYR A 362 11.13 -19.00 -2.08
C TYR A 362 12.09 -19.76 -3.00
N THR A 363 11.86 -19.72 -4.31
CA THR A 363 12.75 -20.36 -5.29
C THR A 363 14.14 -19.75 -5.22
N TYR A 364 14.21 -18.42 -5.15
CA TYR A 364 15.47 -17.69 -5.01
C TYR A 364 16.21 -18.07 -3.71
N MET A 365 15.52 -18.11 -2.57
CA MET A 365 16.12 -18.58 -1.31
C MET A 365 16.68 -20.00 -1.41
N THR A 366 15.93 -20.92 -2.01
CA THR A 366 16.33 -22.34 -2.09
C THR A 366 17.53 -22.53 -3.01
N MET A 367 17.57 -21.82 -4.15
CA MET A 367 18.75 -21.81 -5.01
C MET A 367 19.99 -21.30 -4.29
N GLN A 368 19.85 -20.32 -3.38
CA GLN A 368 20.97 -19.78 -2.61
C GLN A 368 21.47 -20.75 -1.54
N THR A 369 20.58 -21.48 -0.87
CA THR A 369 20.99 -22.50 0.10
C THR A 369 21.72 -23.64 -0.59
N ASP A 370 21.25 -24.08 -1.77
CA ASP A 370 21.90 -25.14 -2.55
C ASP A 370 23.31 -24.76 -3.03
N ILE A 371 23.55 -23.46 -3.29
CA ILE A 371 24.89 -22.95 -3.65
C ILE A 371 25.83 -22.96 -2.44
N LYS A 372 25.34 -22.74 -1.21
CA LYS A 372 26.15 -22.75 0.01
C LYS A 372 26.57 -24.16 0.44
N GLU A 373 25.79 -25.19 0.08
CA GLU A 373 26.10 -26.58 0.43
C GLU A 373 27.18 -27.22 -0.47
N LYS A 374 27.55 -26.55 -1.57
CA LYS A 374 28.64 -26.96 -2.48
C LYS A 374 29.90 -26.15 -2.22
#